data_AF-A0A2D4KV42-F1
#
_entry.id   AF-A0A2D4KV42-F1
#
_cell.length_a   1.000
_cell.length_b   1.000
_cell.length_c   1.000
_cell.angle_alpha   90.00
_cell.angle_beta   90.00
_cell.angle_gamma   90.00
#
_symmetry.space_group_name_H-M   'P 1'
#
loop_
_entity.id
_entity.type
_entity.pdbx_description
1 polymer ?
#
loop_
_entity_poly.entity_id
_entity_poly.type
_entity_poly.pdbx_seq_one_letter_code
_entity_poly.pdbx_strand_id
1 'polypeptide(L)'
;YAHMAERLADIELLEQHHWSEALSAFADYGNHTQAVALERERLRPPPPGQPLPVPRLVRVVRKSPKLQFVGGALGYVSLFPLLLQLLPPDSRQLGSLLADMKNEQKLWTPFGLRSLSRGSPFYLKRNTEHDPPYWRGAVWINMNYLAVRALHHYSRVEGPYREEVTRLYHKLRTNVVGNVLRQYLDSGYVWEQYNDSTGRGQGCYPFTGWSALVVLMMAEEY
;
A
#
# COMPACT_ATOMS: atom_id res chain seq x y z
N TYR A 1 -4.34 12.21 -27.90
CA TYR A 1 -3.90 12.12 -26.50
C TYR A 1 -4.69 13.01 -25.56
N ALA A 2 -4.83 14.32 -25.82
CA ALA A 2 -5.60 15.25 -24.96
C ALA A 2 -7.02 14.76 -24.62
N HIS A 3 -7.81 14.38 -25.62
CA HIS A 3 -9.17 13.83 -25.40
C HIS A 3 -9.20 12.61 -24.48
N MET A 4 -8.20 11.72 -24.59
CA MET A 4 -8.11 10.54 -23.73
C MET A 4 -7.69 10.90 -22.31
N ALA A 5 -6.83 11.91 -22.15
CA ALA A 5 -6.46 12.43 -20.84
C ALA A 5 -7.65 13.08 -20.14
N GLU A 6 -8.44 13.91 -20.84
CA GLU A 6 -9.68 14.49 -20.31
C GLU A 6 -10.66 13.41 -19.87
N ARG A 7 -10.88 12.39 -20.72
CA ARG A 7 -11.76 11.26 -20.42
C ARG A 7 -11.32 10.43 -19.21
N LEU A 8 -10.01 10.27 -18.99
CA LEU A 8 -9.45 9.48 -17.88
C LEU A 8 -9.26 10.30 -16.60
N ALA A 9 -9.23 11.63 -16.69
CA ALA A 9 -9.20 12.54 -15.57
C ALA A 9 -10.61 12.89 -15.04
N ASP A 10 -11.66 12.42 -15.72
CA ASP A 10 -13.04 12.57 -15.29
C ASP A 10 -13.27 11.85 -13.94
N ILE A 11 -13.46 12.65 -12.89
CA ILE A 11 -13.64 12.15 -11.52
C ILE A 11 -14.95 11.40 -11.35
N GLU A 12 -16.02 11.79 -12.05
CA GLU A 12 -17.31 11.12 -11.94
C GLU A 12 -17.20 9.71 -12.52
N LEU A 13 -16.50 9.57 -13.65
CA LEU A 13 -16.23 8.28 -14.26
C LEU A 13 -15.34 7.41 -13.36
N LEU A 14 -14.28 7.99 -12.76
CA LEU A 14 -13.42 7.27 -11.82
C LEU A 14 -14.21 6.76 -10.60
N GLU A 15 -15.06 7.61 -10.02
CA GLU A 15 -15.88 7.25 -8.87
C GLU A 15 -16.90 6.17 -9.24
N GLN A 16 -17.59 6.31 -10.37
CA GLN A 16 -18.55 5.32 -10.85
C GLN A 16 -17.93 3.92 -10.96
N HIS A 17 -16.69 3.83 -11.41
CA HIS A 17 -16.02 2.54 -11.65
C HIS A 17 -15.24 2.00 -10.46
N HIS A 18 -14.71 2.86 -9.59
CA HIS A 18 -13.73 2.46 -8.59
C HIS A 18 -14.07 2.88 -7.16
N TRP A 19 -15.01 3.79 -6.92
CA TRP A 19 -15.39 4.17 -5.57
C TRP A 19 -16.38 3.17 -4.97
N SER A 20 -16.01 2.56 -3.84
CA SER A 20 -16.89 1.68 -3.09
C SER A 20 -17.39 2.36 -1.83
N GLU A 21 -18.67 2.72 -1.78
CA GLU A 21 -19.29 3.32 -0.59
C GLU A 21 -19.15 2.43 0.65
N ALA A 22 -19.36 1.12 0.47
CA ALA A 22 -19.27 0.13 1.55
C ALA A 22 -17.85 0.01 2.15
N LEU A 23 -16.81 0.27 1.35
CA LEU A 23 -15.43 0.27 1.81
C LEU A 23 -14.94 1.69 2.17
N SER A 24 -15.67 2.72 1.74
CA SER A 24 -15.27 4.13 1.79
C SER A 24 -13.88 4.37 1.17
N ALA A 25 -13.59 3.66 0.08
CA ALA A 25 -12.28 3.66 -0.57
C ALA A 25 -12.39 3.36 -2.08
N PHE A 26 -11.38 3.80 -2.83
CA PHE A 26 -11.15 3.30 -4.18
C PHE A 26 -10.63 1.87 -4.15
N ALA A 27 -11.21 1.00 -4.98
CA ALA A 27 -10.91 -0.42 -5.01
C ALA A 27 -10.98 -1.00 -6.42
N ASP A 28 -10.24 -2.09 -6.61
CA ASP A 28 -10.41 -2.95 -7.77
C ASP A 28 -11.77 -3.65 -7.73
N TYR A 29 -12.29 -4.03 -8.90
CA TYR A 29 -13.53 -4.78 -9.03
C TYR A 29 -13.29 -6.12 -9.74
N GLY A 30 -13.88 -7.20 -9.24
CA GLY A 30 -13.75 -8.50 -9.89
C GLY A 30 -14.45 -9.65 -9.17
N ASN A 31 -14.28 -10.86 -9.70
CA ASN A 31 -14.85 -12.08 -9.11
C ASN A 31 -14.04 -12.50 -7.88
N HIS A 32 -14.44 -12.03 -6.70
CA HIS A 32 -13.64 -12.06 -5.48
C HIS A 32 -14.34 -12.78 -4.31
N THR A 33 -13.54 -13.35 -3.39
CA THR A 33 -13.95 -13.84 -2.07
C THR A 33 -12.77 -13.72 -1.10
N GLN A 34 -13.02 -13.20 0.10
CA GLN A 34 -12.03 -13.15 1.18
C GLN A 34 -11.96 -14.46 1.96
N ALA A 35 -12.90 -15.38 1.75
CA ALA A 35 -12.96 -16.66 2.45
C ALA A 35 -11.96 -17.66 1.86
N VAL A 36 -10.68 -17.30 1.89
CA VAL A 36 -9.57 -18.09 1.36
C VAL A 36 -8.50 -18.26 2.44
N ALA A 37 -7.84 -19.42 2.44
CA ALA A 37 -6.76 -19.71 3.37
C ALA A 37 -5.69 -20.57 2.67
N LEU A 38 -4.47 -20.54 3.20
CA LEU A 38 -3.45 -21.53 2.90
C LEU A 38 -3.51 -22.63 3.96
N GLU A 39 -3.70 -23.87 3.54
CA GLU A 39 -3.80 -25.05 4.41
C GLU A 39 -2.88 -26.15 3.91
N ARG A 40 -2.30 -26.95 4.82
CA ARG A 40 -1.55 -28.14 4.41
C ARG A 40 -2.52 -29.25 4.03
N GLU A 41 -2.27 -29.91 2.90
CA GLU A 41 -3.07 -31.03 2.42
C GLU A 41 -3.22 -32.10 3.51
N ARG A 42 -4.43 -32.66 3.63
CA ARG A 42 -4.67 -33.82 4.49
C ARG A 42 -4.49 -35.07 3.64
N LEU A 43 -3.29 -35.64 3.69
CA LEU A 43 -2.93 -36.85 2.94
C LEU A 43 -3.30 -38.10 3.74
N ARG A 44 -3.73 -39.15 3.03
CA ARG A 44 -3.94 -40.48 3.64
C ARG A 44 -2.57 -41.16 3.85
N PRO A 45 -2.38 -41.94 4.94
CA PRO A 45 -1.15 -42.70 5.13
C PRO A 45 -0.94 -43.68 3.96
N PRO A 46 0.27 -43.77 3.41
CA PRO A 46 0.56 -44.75 2.37
C PRO A 46 0.63 -46.18 2.98
N PRO A 47 0.53 -47.24 2.15
CA PRO A 47 0.73 -48.61 2.60
C PRO A 47 2.09 -48.83 3.29
N PRO A 48 2.23 -49.87 4.13
CA PRO A 48 3.50 -50.19 4.80
C PRO A 48 4.66 -50.31 3.82
N GLY A 49 5.80 -49.67 4.13
CA GLY A 49 7.02 -49.71 3.31
C GLY A 49 7.17 -48.61 2.27
N GLN A 50 6.19 -47.70 2.12
CA GLN A 50 6.31 -46.53 1.26
C GLN A 50 6.66 -45.25 2.04
N PRO A 51 7.41 -44.31 1.45
CA PRO A 51 7.74 -43.05 2.09
C PRO A 51 6.48 -42.20 2.32
N LEU A 52 6.45 -41.50 3.46
CA LEU A 52 5.37 -40.56 3.77
C LEU A 52 5.38 -39.40 2.76
N PRO A 53 4.24 -39.10 2.11
CA PRO A 53 4.18 -37.98 1.20
C PRO A 53 4.25 -36.66 1.98
N VAL A 54 4.96 -35.67 1.43
CA VAL A 54 5.09 -34.34 2.04
C VAL A 54 3.82 -33.53 1.76
N PRO A 55 3.05 -33.11 2.79
CA PRO A 55 1.85 -32.31 2.59
C PRO A 55 2.15 -30.94 2.00
N ARG A 56 1.60 -30.66 0.80
CA ARG A 56 1.76 -29.35 0.15
C ARG A 56 0.90 -28.30 0.83
N LEU A 57 1.35 -27.06 0.78
CA LEU A 57 0.54 -25.91 1.17
C LEU A 57 -0.36 -25.50 -0.02
N VAL A 58 -1.67 -25.64 0.13
CA VAL A 58 -2.65 -25.36 -0.93
C VAL A 58 -3.61 -24.25 -0.51
N ARG A 59 -4.07 -23.47 -1.50
CA ARG A 59 -5.13 -22.49 -1.29
C ARG A 59 -6.49 -23.20 -1.23
N VAL A 60 -7.21 -22.99 -0.14
CA VAL A 60 -8.58 -23.47 0.06
C VAL A 60 -9.54 -22.30 -0.08
N VAL A 61 -10.65 -22.52 -0.80
CA VAL A 61 -11.75 -21.55 -0.95
C VAL A 61 -12.94 -22.04 -0.13
N ARG A 62 -13.36 -21.28 0.87
CA ARG A 62 -14.43 -21.64 1.81
C ARG A 62 -15.79 -21.05 1.44
N LYS A 63 -15.82 -20.03 0.58
CA LYS A 63 -17.04 -19.44 0.03
C LYS A 63 -16.81 -19.06 -1.43
N SER A 64 -17.74 -19.42 -2.30
CA SER A 64 -17.67 -19.08 -3.72
C SER A 64 -17.50 -17.57 -3.94
N PRO A 65 -16.67 -17.15 -4.90
CA PRO A 65 -16.52 -15.75 -5.25
C PRO A 65 -17.76 -15.20 -5.95
N LYS A 66 -17.89 -13.88 -5.92
CA LYS A 66 -18.89 -13.11 -6.67
C LYS A 66 -18.26 -11.84 -7.21
N LEU A 67 -18.85 -11.26 -8.25
CA LEU A 67 -18.47 -9.93 -8.74
C LEU A 67 -18.75 -8.89 -7.66
N GLN A 68 -17.70 -8.22 -7.19
CA GLN A 68 -17.74 -7.18 -6.17
C GLN A 68 -16.43 -6.38 -6.15
N PHE A 69 -16.44 -5.24 -5.45
CA PHE A 69 -15.20 -4.56 -5.09
C PHE A 69 -14.34 -5.43 -4.18
N VAL A 70 -13.02 -5.42 -4.39
CA VAL A 70 -12.05 -6.21 -3.64
C VAL A 70 -11.85 -5.60 -2.25
N GLY A 71 -12.57 -6.14 -1.28
CA GLY A 71 -12.47 -5.74 0.12
C GLY A 71 -11.16 -6.20 0.78
N GLY A 72 -10.77 -5.50 1.86
CA GLY A 72 -9.58 -5.85 2.67
C GLY A 72 -8.25 -5.60 1.98
N ALA A 73 -8.22 -4.90 0.85
CA ALA A 73 -7.03 -4.55 0.10
C ALA A 73 -6.64 -3.06 0.22
N LEU A 74 -7.17 -2.35 1.22
CA LEU A 74 -6.82 -0.94 1.47
C LEU A 74 -5.30 -0.79 1.62
N GLY A 75 -4.69 -0.01 0.74
CA GLY A 75 -3.24 0.10 0.62
C GLY A 75 -2.86 1.12 -0.44
N TYR A 76 -1.64 1.01 -0.97
CA TYR A 76 -1.17 1.95 -1.99
C TYR A 76 -2.09 2.05 -3.20
N VAL A 77 -2.66 0.94 -3.67
CA VAL A 77 -3.60 0.93 -4.82
C VAL A 77 -4.79 1.85 -4.58
N SER A 78 -5.40 1.79 -3.39
CA SER A 78 -6.53 2.67 -3.01
C SER A 78 -6.16 4.16 -2.98
N LEU A 79 -4.88 4.49 -2.85
CA LEU A 79 -4.41 5.87 -2.82
C LEU A 79 -4.13 6.46 -4.21
N PHE A 80 -4.09 5.64 -5.28
CA PHE A 80 -3.65 6.12 -6.61
C PHE A 80 -4.32 7.40 -7.10
N PRO A 81 -5.65 7.60 -6.94
CA PRO A 81 -6.28 8.87 -7.31
C PRO A 81 -5.67 10.09 -6.63
N LEU A 82 -5.30 9.97 -5.34
CA LEU A 82 -4.56 11.01 -4.60
C LEU A 82 -3.10 11.09 -5.06
N LEU A 83 -2.41 9.96 -5.18
CA LEU A 83 -0.98 9.92 -5.55
C LEU A 83 -0.70 10.55 -6.91
N LEU A 84 -1.67 10.46 -7.82
CA LEU A 84 -1.62 11.04 -9.16
C LEU A 84 -2.28 12.43 -9.24
N GLN A 85 -2.72 13.00 -8.11
CA GLN A 85 -3.31 14.34 -8.01
C GLN A 85 -4.56 14.52 -8.88
N LEU A 86 -5.39 13.47 -8.99
CA LEU A 86 -6.61 13.46 -9.80
C LEU A 86 -7.85 13.95 -9.05
N LEU A 87 -7.81 13.99 -7.71
CA LEU A 87 -8.97 14.35 -6.90
C LEU A 87 -9.13 15.88 -6.78
N PRO A 88 -10.36 16.41 -6.88
CA PRO A 88 -10.63 17.79 -6.50
C PRO A 88 -10.26 18.08 -5.03
N PRO A 89 -9.70 19.26 -4.71
CA PRO A 89 -9.27 19.62 -3.35
C PRO A 89 -10.38 19.62 -2.29
N ASP A 90 -11.64 19.68 -2.70
CA ASP A 90 -12.84 19.69 -1.87
C ASP A 90 -13.63 18.38 -1.87
N SER A 91 -13.19 17.37 -2.64
CA SER A 91 -13.86 16.07 -2.72
C SER A 91 -13.89 15.34 -1.36
N ARG A 92 -15.01 14.69 -1.04
CA ARG A 92 -15.14 13.85 0.17
C ARG A 92 -14.18 12.66 0.15
N GLN A 93 -13.84 12.17 -1.03
CA GLN A 93 -12.94 11.05 -1.27
C GLN A 93 -11.52 11.42 -0.85
N LEU A 94 -11.04 12.63 -1.16
CA LEU A 94 -9.77 13.15 -0.66
C LEU A 94 -9.73 13.12 0.87
N GLY A 95 -10.80 13.60 1.53
CA GLY A 95 -10.94 13.53 2.98
C GLY A 95 -10.85 12.10 3.53
N SER A 96 -11.52 11.13 2.89
CA SER A 96 -11.47 9.71 3.28
C SER A 96 -10.05 9.13 3.17
N LEU A 97 -9.36 9.39 2.05
CA LEU A 97 -8.00 8.90 1.85
C LEU A 97 -7.00 9.52 2.84
N LEU A 98 -7.12 10.82 3.15
CA LEU A 98 -6.30 11.47 4.17
C LEU A 98 -6.52 10.86 5.56
N ALA A 99 -7.78 10.54 5.89
CA ALA A 99 -8.12 9.86 7.14
C ALA A 99 -7.47 8.47 7.25
N ASP A 100 -7.42 7.72 6.15
CA ASP A 100 -6.76 6.42 6.09
C ASP A 100 -5.24 6.51 6.15
N MET A 101 -4.65 7.50 5.46
CA MET A 101 -3.21 7.76 5.47
C MET A 101 -2.70 8.08 6.87
N LYS A 102 -3.43 8.88 7.66
CA LYS A 102 -3.02 9.30 9.02
C LYS A 102 -3.35 8.29 10.12
N ASN A 103 -3.99 7.17 9.81
CA ASN A 103 -4.45 6.19 10.79
C ASN A 103 -3.41 5.07 11.02
N GLU A 104 -2.91 4.95 12.25
CA GLU A 104 -1.91 3.96 12.66
C GLU A 104 -2.40 2.50 12.59
N GLN A 105 -3.70 2.28 12.74
CA GLN A 105 -4.34 0.97 12.58
C GLN A 105 -4.56 0.61 11.10
N LYS A 106 -4.30 1.56 10.19
CA LYS A 106 -4.36 1.37 8.74
C LYS A 106 -2.97 1.56 8.14
N LEU A 107 -2.69 2.72 7.54
CA LEU A 107 -1.51 2.93 6.70
C LEU A 107 -0.37 3.66 7.40
N TRP A 108 -0.64 4.43 8.47
CA TRP A 108 0.38 5.28 9.09
C TRP A 108 1.40 4.49 9.90
N THR A 109 2.68 4.86 9.77
CA THR A 109 3.77 4.41 10.65
C THR A 109 4.73 5.57 10.96
N PRO A 110 5.57 5.43 12.00
CA PRO A 110 6.70 6.34 12.24
C PRO A 110 7.78 6.35 11.15
N PHE A 111 7.69 5.48 10.14
CA PHE A 111 8.74 5.26 9.13
C PHE A 111 8.25 5.53 7.69
N GLY A 112 6.96 5.86 7.51
CA GLY A 112 6.30 6.04 6.21
C GLY A 112 4.92 5.35 6.15
N LEU A 113 4.28 5.37 4.99
CA LEU A 113 3.02 4.68 4.74
C LEU A 113 3.25 3.20 4.42
N ARG A 114 2.44 2.32 5.00
CA ARG A 114 2.40 0.88 4.68
C ARG A 114 1.91 0.63 3.26
N SER A 115 2.46 -0.37 2.60
CA SER A 115 1.93 -0.88 1.31
C SER A 115 0.51 -1.43 1.41
N LEU A 116 0.16 -1.97 2.57
CA LEU A 116 -1.16 -2.53 2.85
C LEU A 116 -1.56 -2.24 4.30
N SER A 117 -2.83 -1.91 4.51
CA SER A 117 -3.41 -1.62 5.82
C SER A 117 -3.13 -2.74 6.82
N ARG A 118 -2.74 -2.36 8.04
CA ARG A 118 -2.53 -3.30 9.15
C ARG A 118 -3.80 -4.10 9.48
N GLY A 119 -4.99 -3.51 9.28
CA GLY A 119 -6.28 -4.17 9.44
C GLY A 119 -6.66 -5.14 8.31
N SER A 120 -5.83 -5.27 7.25
CA SER A 120 -6.09 -6.19 6.15
C SER A 120 -5.96 -7.65 6.60
N PRO A 121 -6.84 -8.58 6.14
CA PRO A 121 -6.64 -10.01 6.34
C PRO A 121 -5.37 -10.54 5.64
N PHE A 122 -4.81 -9.78 4.70
CA PHE A 122 -3.60 -10.13 3.95
C PHE A 122 -2.32 -9.50 4.51
N TYR A 123 -2.42 -8.65 5.54
CA TYR A 123 -1.26 -8.01 6.17
C TYR A 123 -0.26 -9.06 6.68
N LEU A 124 1.00 -8.93 6.23
CA LEU A 124 2.12 -9.85 6.46
C LEU A 124 1.83 -11.33 6.14
N LYS A 125 0.81 -11.63 5.33
CA LYS A 125 0.55 -13.00 4.87
C LYS A 125 1.43 -13.34 3.68
N ARG A 126 2.08 -14.50 3.74
CA ARG A 126 2.78 -15.11 2.59
C ARG A 126 1.81 -15.49 1.48
N ASN A 127 2.29 -15.55 0.24
CA ASN A 127 1.47 -15.95 -0.90
C ASN A 127 1.50 -17.46 -1.16
N THR A 128 2.66 -18.07 -0.95
CA THR A 128 2.91 -19.51 -1.04
C THR A 128 3.78 -19.95 0.14
N GLU A 129 4.26 -21.19 0.15
CA GLU A 129 5.25 -21.66 1.14
C GLU A 129 6.56 -20.85 1.07
N HIS A 130 6.97 -20.44 -0.14
CA HIS A 130 8.26 -19.82 -0.44
C HIS A 130 8.20 -18.33 -0.76
N ASP A 131 7.00 -17.77 -0.97
CA ASP A 131 6.81 -16.35 -1.29
C ASP A 131 6.38 -15.55 -0.04
N PRO A 132 7.32 -14.90 0.68
CA PRO A 132 6.99 -14.08 1.85
C PRO A 132 6.13 -12.86 1.48
N PRO A 133 5.52 -12.18 2.47
CA PRO A 133 4.85 -10.90 2.21
C PRO A 133 5.85 -9.86 1.67
N TYR A 134 5.47 -9.18 0.59
CA TYR A 134 6.28 -8.15 -0.04
C TYR A 134 5.56 -6.80 -0.02
N TRP A 135 4.60 -6.59 -0.91
CA TRP A 135 3.67 -5.45 -0.91
C TRP A 135 2.48 -5.65 0.05
N ARG A 136 2.72 -6.26 1.22
CA ARG A 136 1.69 -6.63 2.21
C ARG A 136 1.98 -6.06 3.60
N GLY A 137 2.55 -4.86 3.67
CA GLY A 137 2.80 -4.13 4.92
C GLY A 137 4.02 -3.23 4.87
N ALA A 138 5.11 -3.69 4.24
CA ALA A 138 6.37 -2.95 4.16
C ALA A 138 6.21 -1.55 3.55
N VAL A 139 7.12 -0.65 3.93
CA VAL A 139 7.18 0.74 3.48
C VAL A 139 8.12 0.85 2.27
N TRP A 140 7.62 1.42 1.18
CA TRP A 140 8.35 1.56 -0.08
C TRP A 140 8.53 3.03 -0.47
N ILE A 141 9.75 3.40 -0.84
CA ILE A 141 10.13 4.81 -1.03
C ILE A 141 9.52 5.42 -2.29
N ASN A 142 9.38 4.67 -3.39
CA ASN A 142 8.69 5.14 -4.59
C ASN A 142 7.25 5.59 -4.31
N MET A 143 6.47 4.78 -3.59
CA MET A 143 5.08 5.08 -3.28
C MET A 143 4.97 6.19 -2.24
N ASN A 144 5.88 6.23 -1.26
CA ASN A 144 5.94 7.32 -0.29
C ASN A 144 6.37 8.65 -0.92
N TYR A 145 7.26 8.63 -1.92
CA TYR A 145 7.61 9.82 -2.71
C TYR A 145 6.37 10.41 -3.39
N LEU A 146 5.58 9.58 -4.07
CA LEU A 146 4.33 10.04 -4.70
C LEU A 146 3.35 10.60 -3.67
N ALA A 147 3.24 9.96 -2.49
CA ALA A 147 2.38 10.45 -1.42
C ALA A 147 2.84 11.81 -0.88
N VAL A 148 4.14 11.97 -0.62
CA VAL A 148 4.73 13.24 -0.16
C VAL A 148 4.53 14.33 -1.21
N ARG A 149 4.78 14.04 -2.49
CA ARG A 149 4.51 14.96 -3.62
C ARG A 149 3.04 15.36 -3.69
N ALA A 150 2.11 14.41 -3.56
CA ALA A 150 0.69 14.69 -3.62
C ALA A 150 0.24 15.58 -2.45
N LEU A 151 0.69 15.27 -1.22
CA LEU A 151 0.39 16.11 -0.06
C LEU A 151 1.01 17.51 -0.20
N HIS A 152 2.22 17.61 -0.75
CA HIS A 152 2.82 18.91 -1.06
C HIS A 152 1.96 19.71 -2.04
N HIS A 153 1.45 19.10 -3.11
CA HIS A 153 0.51 19.76 -4.03
C HIS A 153 -0.76 20.25 -3.32
N TYR A 154 -1.46 19.36 -2.61
CA TYR A 154 -2.72 19.70 -1.94
C TYR A 154 -2.54 20.68 -0.75
N SER A 155 -1.34 20.82 -0.19
CA SER A 155 -1.04 21.87 0.80
C SER A 155 -0.98 23.28 0.21
N ARG A 156 -0.80 23.39 -1.11
CA ARG A 156 -0.65 24.67 -1.84
C ARG A 156 -1.91 25.09 -2.58
N VAL A 157 -2.86 24.19 -2.79
CA VAL A 157 -4.14 24.47 -3.45
C VAL A 157 -5.20 24.82 -2.40
N GLU A 158 -6.11 25.73 -2.73
CA GLU A 158 -7.24 26.06 -1.86
C GLU A 158 -8.20 24.88 -1.74
N GLY A 159 -8.67 24.61 -0.52
CA GLY A 159 -9.60 23.52 -0.24
C GLY A 159 -9.77 23.29 1.26
N PRO A 160 -10.84 22.61 1.67
CA PRO A 160 -11.18 22.38 3.07
C PRO A 160 -10.12 21.58 3.85
N TYR A 161 -9.30 20.77 3.16
CA TYR A 161 -8.31 19.90 3.81
C TYR A 161 -6.89 20.50 3.85
N ARG A 162 -6.66 21.70 3.30
CA ARG A 162 -5.32 22.28 3.11
C ARG A 162 -4.45 22.24 4.36
N GLU A 163 -5.00 22.64 5.51
CA GLU A 163 -4.25 22.65 6.78
C GLU A 163 -3.89 21.25 7.26
N GLU A 164 -4.82 20.29 7.14
CA GLU A 164 -4.57 18.90 7.51
C GLU A 164 -3.49 18.28 6.62
N VAL A 165 -3.61 18.48 5.30
CA VAL A 165 -2.65 18.02 4.31
C VAL A 165 -1.26 18.60 4.60
N THR A 166 -1.16 19.88 4.94
CA THR A 166 0.11 20.54 5.27
C THR A 166 0.80 19.86 6.46
N ARG A 167 0.05 19.59 7.53
CA ARG A 167 0.58 18.86 8.70
C ARG A 167 1.01 17.43 8.33
N LEU A 168 0.21 16.74 7.53
CA LEU A 168 0.48 15.37 7.10
C LEU A 168 1.72 15.29 6.20
N TYR A 169 1.88 16.24 5.27
CA TYR A 169 3.05 16.40 4.41
C TYR A 169 4.34 16.46 5.24
N HIS A 170 4.43 17.44 6.14
CA HIS A 170 5.64 17.63 6.96
C HIS A 170 5.95 16.40 7.80
N LYS A 171 4.94 15.80 8.43
CA LYS A 171 5.11 14.61 9.26
C LYS A 171 5.56 13.40 8.45
N LEU A 172 4.94 13.15 7.29
CA LEU A 172 5.27 11.98 6.46
C LEU A 172 6.68 12.10 5.88
N ARG A 173 7.01 13.27 5.32
CA ARG A 173 8.35 13.56 4.80
C ARG A 173 9.41 13.34 5.88
N THR A 174 9.20 13.90 7.07
CA THR A 174 10.14 13.75 8.20
C THR A 174 10.33 12.30 8.60
N ASN A 175 9.25 11.52 8.70
CA ASN A 175 9.31 10.10 9.06
C ASN A 175 10.09 9.29 8.02
N VAL A 176 9.80 9.49 6.73
CA VAL A 176 10.44 8.74 5.64
C VAL A 176 11.93 9.08 5.53
N VAL A 177 12.26 10.38 5.44
CA VAL A 177 13.66 10.84 5.34
C VAL A 177 14.44 10.44 6.58
N GLY A 178 13.87 10.66 7.77
CA GLY A 178 14.52 10.33 9.04
C GLY A 178 14.81 8.84 9.17
N ASN A 179 13.88 7.96 8.76
CA ASN A 179 14.11 6.54 8.82
C ASN A 179 15.18 6.07 7.83
N VAL A 180 15.12 6.52 6.57
CA VAL A 180 16.14 6.15 5.56
C VAL A 180 17.53 6.62 5.98
N LEU A 181 17.65 7.87 6.45
CA LEU A 181 18.93 8.41 6.93
C LEU A 181 19.46 7.62 8.12
N ARG A 182 18.60 7.32 9.11
CA ARG A 182 18.99 6.49 10.26
C ARG A 182 19.51 5.11 9.82
N GLN A 183 18.78 4.43 8.92
CA GLN A 183 19.21 3.12 8.43
C GLN A 183 20.51 3.18 7.62
N TYR A 184 20.72 4.25 6.85
CA TYR A 184 21.96 4.48 6.15
C TYR A 184 23.13 4.71 7.13
N LEU A 185 22.94 5.52 8.17
CA LEU A 185 23.96 5.76 9.20
C LEU A 185 24.28 4.50 10.01
N ASP A 186 23.27 3.69 10.35
CA ASP A 186 23.43 2.48 11.14
C ASP A 186 24.07 1.32 10.36
N SER A 187 23.76 1.18 9.06
CA SER A 187 24.13 0.01 8.25
C SER A 187 25.09 0.29 7.10
N GLY A 188 25.29 1.55 6.72
CA GLY A 188 26.05 1.96 5.55
C GLY A 188 25.30 1.83 4.21
N TYR A 189 24.04 1.39 4.22
CA TYR A 189 23.29 1.08 2.99
C TYR A 189 21.89 1.68 2.94
N VAL A 190 21.42 1.91 1.71
CA VAL A 190 20.01 2.17 1.38
C VAL A 190 19.37 0.85 0.94
N TRP A 191 18.15 0.63 1.40
CA TRP A 191 17.43 -0.64 1.23
C TRP A 191 16.24 -0.50 0.28
N GLU A 192 15.84 -1.62 -0.30
CA GLU A 192 14.70 -1.71 -1.21
C GLU A 192 13.37 -1.31 -0.56
N GLN A 193 13.15 -1.80 0.66
CA GLN A 193 11.96 -1.54 1.47
C GLN A 193 12.32 -1.47 2.95
N TYR A 194 11.41 -0.95 3.76
CA TYR A 194 11.60 -0.78 5.20
C TYR A 194 10.48 -1.45 5.98
N ASN A 195 10.85 -2.09 7.09
CA ASN A 195 9.91 -2.74 7.98
C ASN A 195 8.98 -1.70 8.61
N ASP A 196 7.68 -1.91 8.53
CA ASP A 196 6.67 -0.95 8.97
C ASP A 196 6.55 -0.80 10.50
N SER A 197 7.06 -1.79 11.24
CA SER A 197 6.99 -1.85 12.70
C SER A 197 8.28 -1.39 13.38
N THR A 198 9.43 -1.59 12.72
CA THR A 198 10.76 -1.28 13.30
C THR A 198 11.53 -0.20 12.54
N GLY A 199 11.15 0.07 11.30
CA GLY A 199 11.89 0.94 10.38
C GLY A 199 13.15 0.30 9.79
N ARG A 200 13.48 -0.94 10.17
CA ARG A 200 14.69 -1.62 9.69
C ARG A 200 14.66 -1.82 8.17
N GLY A 201 15.76 -1.57 7.49
CA GLY A 201 15.93 -1.89 6.07
C GLY A 201 15.79 -3.40 5.78
N GLN A 202 15.11 -3.75 4.71
CA GLN A 202 14.81 -5.13 4.29
C GLN A 202 14.82 -5.27 2.76
N GLY A 203 14.90 -6.52 2.27
CA GLY A 203 14.98 -6.81 0.85
C GLY A 203 16.39 -6.63 0.29
N CYS A 204 16.49 -6.28 -0.99
CA CYS A 204 17.77 -6.07 -1.65
C CYS A 204 18.53 -4.84 -1.10
N TYR A 205 19.85 -4.95 -1.06
CA TYR A 205 20.79 -3.87 -0.73
C TYR A 205 22.15 -4.14 -1.40
N PRO A 206 22.94 -3.10 -1.75
CA PRO A 206 22.55 -1.69 -1.80
C PRO A 206 21.44 -1.46 -2.84
N PHE A 207 20.43 -0.67 -2.49
CA PHE A 207 19.32 -0.34 -3.39
C PHE A 207 19.20 1.17 -3.57
N THR A 208 20.11 1.75 -4.35
CA THR A 208 19.99 3.12 -4.86
C THR A 208 19.19 3.16 -6.17
N GLY A 209 18.18 2.28 -6.29
CA GLY A 209 17.13 2.37 -7.30
C GLY A 209 16.14 3.48 -6.91
N TRP A 210 14.85 3.17 -6.89
CA TRP A 210 13.86 4.18 -6.49
C TRP A 210 13.99 4.68 -5.05
N SER A 211 14.73 3.98 -4.17
CA SER A 211 14.98 4.50 -2.81
C SER A 211 15.88 5.75 -2.81
N ALA A 212 16.57 6.04 -3.92
CA ALA A 212 17.28 7.31 -4.12
C ALA A 212 16.35 8.53 -4.20
N LEU A 213 15.04 8.34 -4.45
CA LEU A 213 14.04 9.42 -4.40
C LEU A 213 13.97 10.13 -3.04
N VAL A 214 14.55 9.54 -1.98
CA VAL A 214 14.73 10.23 -0.69
C VAL A 214 15.50 11.55 -0.84
N VAL A 215 16.43 11.66 -1.78
CA VAL A 215 17.19 12.89 -2.03
C VAL A 215 16.28 13.99 -2.57
N LEU A 216 15.37 13.66 -3.51
CA LEU A 216 14.38 14.61 -4.02
C LEU A 216 13.39 15.04 -2.92
N MET A 217 12.98 14.12 -2.03
CA MET A 217 12.18 14.50 -0.86
C MET A 217 12.95 15.46 0.06
N MET A 218 14.25 15.26 0.26
CA MET A 218 15.08 16.18 1.07
C MET A 218 15.17 17.57 0.43
N ALA A 219 15.29 17.65 -0.89
CA ALA A 219 15.32 18.92 -1.64
C ALA A 219 13.93 19.57 -1.80
N GLU A 220 12.85 18.83 -1.52
CA GLU A 220 11.46 19.24 -1.79
C GLU A 220 11.20 19.52 -3.28
N GLU A 221 11.88 18.75 -4.14
CA GLU A 221 11.73 18.77 -5.60
C GLU A 221 10.80 17.63 -6.03
N TYR A 222 9.62 17.97 -6.59
CA TYR A 222 8.52 17.02 -6.82
C TYR A 222 7.97 17.04 -8.24
#